data_AF-A0A1D6PMX3-F1
#
_entry.id   AF-A0A1D6PMX3-F1
#
_cell.length_a   1.000
_cell.length_b   1.000
_cell.length_c   1.000
_cell.angle_alpha   90.00
_cell.angle_beta   90.00
_cell.angle_gamma   90.00
#
_symmetry.space_group_name_H-M   'P 1'
#
loop_
_entity.id
_entity.type
_entity.pdbx_description
1 polymer ?
#
loop_
_entity_poly.entity_id
_entity_poly.type
_entity_poly.pdbx_seq_one_letter_code
_entity_poly.pdbx_strand_id
1 'polypeptide(L)'
;MDQAADSSELLRRIEELQREKDEKQNSLELLLRRIEGLQYEMDEKVDLVEVLTRQVENLQRERDELRKDIEQLCMQQAGPGYVSVATRMLTQRTAALEQDIENLQKKLGGCLRENQNLQEELAEAYRIKSQLAELHGAALSKNKDLEKQVRFFQSSVAQAFAERDSSLMECEKAKEREEAVSRKFADFEERDSGCSSSLTIEEKCSILLGDSADNWSFSSDGGTSTLKYIVNHPYPL
;
A
#
# COMPACT_ATOMS: atom_id res chain seq x y z
N MET A 1 -4.41 -30.39 -160.84
CA MET A 1 -3.48 -29.98 -159.79
C MET A 1 -4.23 -29.42 -158.57
N ASP A 2 -5.39 -30.01 -158.18
CA ASP A 2 -6.25 -29.46 -157.11
C ASP A 2 -6.35 -30.32 -155.83
N GLN A 3 -5.80 -31.54 -155.82
CA GLN A 3 -5.90 -32.45 -154.66
C GLN A 3 -4.88 -32.14 -153.53
N ALA A 4 -3.80 -31.41 -153.83
CA ALA A 4 -2.73 -31.14 -152.86
C ALA A 4 -2.99 -29.91 -151.97
N ALA A 5 -3.80 -28.96 -152.43
CA ALA A 5 -4.17 -27.77 -151.64
C ALA A 5 -5.20 -28.10 -150.54
N ASP A 6 -6.17 -28.97 -150.85
CA ASP A 6 -7.28 -29.39 -149.97
C ASP A 6 -6.78 -30.26 -148.79
N SER A 7 -5.74 -31.08 -149.00
CA SER A 7 -5.15 -31.92 -147.96
C SER A 7 -4.31 -31.15 -146.93
N SER A 8 -3.74 -30.00 -147.31
CA SER A 8 -2.91 -29.16 -146.42
C SER A 8 -3.77 -28.36 -145.43
N GLU A 9 -4.94 -27.90 -145.90
CA GLU A 9 -5.91 -27.17 -145.09
C GLU A 9 -6.59 -28.05 -144.04
N LEU A 10 -6.91 -29.30 -144.40
CA LEU A 10 -7.39 -30.32 -143.46
C LEU A 10 -6.36 -30.65 -142.36
N LEU A 11 -5.07 -30.78 -142.72
CA LEU A 11 -4.00 -31.03 -141.74
C LEU A 11 -3.86 -29.88 -140.74
N ARG A 12 -3.87 -28.62 -141.20
CA ARG A 12 -3.82 -27.44 -140.33
C ARG A 12 -5.03 -27.39 -139.37
N ARG A 13 -6.22 -27.76 -139.86
CA ARG A 13 -7.44 -27.83 -139.04
C ARG A 13 -7.36 -28.94 -137.98
N ILE A 14 -6.79 -30.09 -138.32
CA ILE A 14 -6.56 -31.19 -137.38
C ILE A 14 -5.58 -30.75 -136.29
N GLU A 15 -4.47 -30.09 -136.65
CA GLU A 15 -3.49 -29.58 -135.67
C GLU A 15 -4.08 -28.51 -134.74
N GLU A 16 -4.94 -27.63 -135.25
CA GLU A 16 -5.68 -26.65 -134.44
C GLU A 16 -6.64 -27.33 -133.46
N LEU A 17 -7.44 -28.31 -133.93
CA LEU A 17 -8.33 -29.08 -133.08
C LEU A 17 -7.58 -29.91 -132.04
N GLN A 18 -6.38 -30.41 -132.38
CA GLN A 18 -5.50 -31.11 -131.44
C GLN A 18 -5.02 -30.18 -130.33
N ARG A 19 -4.55 -28.98 -130.70
CA ARG A 19 -4.15 -27.93 -129.73
C ARG A 19 -5.31 -27.52 -128.83
N GLU A 20 -6.49 -27.28 -129.40
CA GLU A 20 -7.67 -26.89 -128.63
C GLU A 20 -8.12 -28.01 -127.68
N LYS A 21 -8.02 -29.27 -128.11
CA LYS A 21 -8.27 -30.44 -127.26
C LYS A 21 -7.28 -30.48 -126.10
N ASP A 22 -5.99 -30.31 -126.35
CA ASP A 22 -4.95 -30.37 -125.32
C ASP A 22 -5.07 -29.20 -124.32
N GLU A 23 -5.42 -28.00 -124.79
CA GLU A 23 -5.72 -26.84 -123.94
C GLU A 23 -6.95 -27.08 -123.05
N LYS A 24 -8.00 -27.65 -123.62
CA LYS A 24 -9.21 -28.04 -122.87
C LYS A 24 -8.90 -29.16 -121.87
N GLN A 25 -8.06 -30.12 -122.24
CA GLN A 25 -7.61 -31.22 -121.37
C GLN A 25 -6.83 -30.67 -120.16
N ASN A 26 -5.88 -29.76 -120.40
CA ASN A 26 -5.11 -29.11 -119.33
C ASN A 26 -6.00 -28.25 -118.42
N SER A 27 -6.96 -27.53 -119.01
CA SER A 27 -7.93 -26.74 -118.24
C SER A 27 -8.82 -27.62 -117.37
N LEU A 28 -9.25 -28.77 -117.89
CA LEU A 28 -10.03 -29.76 -117.13
C LEU A 28 -9.23 -30.32 -115.96
N GLU A 29 -7.95 -30.63 -116.14
CA GLU A 29 -7.08 -31.13 -115.07
C GLU A 29 -6.87 -30.09 -113.95
N LEU A 30 -6.72 -28.82 -114.30
CA LEU A 30 -6.62 -27.74 -113.33
C LEU A 30 -7.91 -27.58 -112.51
N LEU A 31 -9.07 -27.66 -113.18
CA LEU A 31 -10.38 -27.61 -112.52
C LEU A 31 -10.59 -28.81 -111.59
N LEU A 32 -10.18 -30.01 -111.99
CA LEU A 32 -10.24 -31.21 -111.13
C LEU A 32 -9.42 -31.03 -109.85
N ARG A 33 -8.16 -30.59 -109.96
CA ARG A 33 -7.32 -30.31 -108.78
C ARG A 33 -7.93 -29.24 -107.87
N ARG A 34 -8.58 -28.22 -108.44
CA ARG A 34 -9.28 -27.18 -107.65
C ARG A 34 -10.49 -27.75 -106.93
N ILE A 35 -11.26 -28.64 -107.57
CA ILE A 35 -12.41 -29.32 -106.96
C ILE A 35 -11.95 -30.21 -105.81
N GLU A 36 -10.87 -30.99 -106.00
CA GLU A 36 -10.29 -31.83 -104.94
C GLU A 36 -9.83 -30.99 -103.74
N GLY A 37 -9.15 -29.86 -103.97
CA GLY A 37 -8.74 -28.95 -102.90
C GLY A 37 -9.92 -28.32 -102.15
N LEU A 38 -10.96 -27.89 -102.88
CA LEU A 38 -12.19 -27.38 -102.26
C LEU A 38 -12.95 -28.46 -101.49
N GLN A 39 -12.89 -29.71 -101.93
CA GLN A 39 -13.49 -30.83 -101.22
C GLN A 39 -12.79 -31.09 -99.90
N TYR A 40 -11.45 -31.06 -99.86
CA TYR A 40 -10.70 -31.18 -98.60
C TYR A 40 -11.01 -30.02 -97.63
N GLU A 41 -11.05 -28.78 -98.12
CA GLU A 41 -11.43 -27.62 -97.31
C GLU A 41 -12.88 -27.71 -96.79
N MET A 42 -13.78 -28.31 -97.58
CA MET A 42 -15.16 -28.54 -97.18
C MET A 42 -15.23 -29.61 -96.08
N ASP A 43 -14.49 -30.71 -96.23
CA ASP A 43 -14.44 -31.80 -95.24
C ASP A 43 -13.87 -31.30 -93.89
N GLU A 44 -12.80 -30.49 -93.89
CA GLU A 44 -12.24 -29.90 -92.67
C GLU A 44 -13.25 -28.95 -91.97
N LYS A 45 -14.00 -28.18 -92.77
CA LYS A 45 -15.06 -27.32 -92.22
C LYS A 45 -16.22 -28.12 -91.66
N VAL A 46 -16.56 -29.26 -92.26
CA VAL A 46 -17.58 -30.18 -91.74
C VAL A 46 -17.15 -30.71 -90.39
N ASP A 47 -15.91 -31.20 -90.26
CA ASP A 47 -15.36 -31.68 -88.98
C ASP A 47 -15.36 -30.57 -87.90
N LEU A 48 -14.97 -29.35 -88.27
CA LEU A 48 -15.00 -28.21 -87.35
C LEU A 48 -16.43 -27.87 -86.90
N VAL A 49 -17.39 -27.90 -87.82
CA VAL A 49 -18.81 -27.68 -87.50
C VAL A 49 -19.32 -28.75 -86.55
N GLU A 50 -18.93 -30.01 -86.71
CA GLU A 50 -19.29 -31.07 -85.76
C GLU A 50 -18.71 -30.82 -84.36
N VAL A 51 -17.43 -30.44 -84.27
CA VAL A 51 -16.78 -30.13 -82.98
C VAL A 51 -17.48 -28.96 -82.28
N LEU A 52 -17.75 -27.88 -83.01
CA LEU A 52 -18.45 -26.71 -82.47
C LEU A 52 -19.87 -27.06 -82.02
N THR A 53 -20.56 -27.93 -82.77
CA THR A 53 -21.90 -28.40 -82.40
C THR A 53 -21.87 -29.15 -81.07
N ARG A 54 -20.92 -30.08 -80.88
CA ARG A 54 -20.72 -30.79 -79.60
C ARG A 54 -20.39 -29.84 -78.46
N GLN A 55 -19.60 -28.80 -78.71
CA GLN A 55 -19.28 -27.79 -77.69
C GLN A 55 -20.49 -26.95 -77.29
N VAL A 56 -21.33 -26.55 -78.25
CA VAL A 56 -22.58 -25.83 -77.98
C VAL A 56 -23.53 -26.69 -77.14
N GLU A 57 -23.65 -27.97 -77.45
CA GLU A 57 -24.48 -28.91 -76.67
C GLU A 57 -23.96 -29.08 -75.23
N ASN A 58 -22.64 -29.14 -75.03
CA ASN A 58 -22.03 -29.18 -73.69
C ASN A 58 -22.38 -27.92 -72.89
N LEU A 59 -22.16 -26.74 -73.47
CA LEU A 59 -22.45 -25.46 -72.80
C LEU A 59 -23.93 -25.28 -72.50
N GLN A 60 -24.81 -25.78 -73.38
CA GLN A 60 -26.25 -25.77 -73.13
C GLN A 60 -26.63 -26.61 -71.91
N ARG A 61 -26.02 -27.79 -71.75
CA ARG A 61 -26.19 -28.64 -70.56
C ARG A 61 -25.70 -27.96 -69.29
N GLU A 62 -24.49 -27.41 -69.29
CA GLU A 62 -23.96 -26.68 -68.12
C GLU A 62 -24.84 -25.48 -67.75
N ARG A 63 -25.32 -24.74 -68.74
CA ARG A 63 -26.26 -23.62 -68.53
C ARG A 63 -27.57 -24.11 -67.90
N ASP A 64 -28.10 -25.26 -68.34
CA ASP A 64 -29.32 -25.84 -67.79
C ASP A 64 -29.13 -26.36 -66.36
N GLU A 65 -27.97 -26.91 -66.02
CA GLU A 65 -27.60 -27.32 -64.67
C GLU A 65 -27.48 -26.11 -63.74
N LEU A 66 -26.70 -25.10 -64.13
CA LEU A 66 -26.56 -23.87 -63.36
C LEU A 66 -27.90 -23.16 -63.13
N ARG A 67 -28.79 -23.21 -64.13
CA ARG A 67 -30.15 -22.67 -63.98
C ARG A 67 -30.94 -23.41 -62.90
N LYS A 68 -30.88 -24.75 -62.86
CA LYS A 68 -31.54 -25.54 -61.81
C LYS A 68 -30.99 -25.22 -60.43
N ASP A 69 -29.67 -25.04 -60.30
CA ASP A 69 -29.03 -24.67 -59.03
C ASP A 69 -29.48 -23.28 -58.55
N ILE A 70 -29.54 -22.31 -59.45
CA ILE A 70 -30.07 -20.96 -59.15
C ILE A 70 -31.52 -21.06 -58.68
N GLU A 71 -32.36 -21.81 -59.40
CA GLU A 71 -33.76 -22.01 -59.03
C GLU A 71 -33.89 -22.65 -57.64
N GLN A 72 -33.05 -23.64 -57.30
CA GLN A 72 -33.01 -24.26 -55.98
C GLN A 72 -32.59 -23.28 -54.88
N LEU A 73 -31.53 -22.49 -55.10
CA LEU A 73 -31.11 -21.45 -54.14
C LEU A 73 -32.18 -20.39 -53.96
N CYS A 74 -32.83 -19.96 -55.06
CA CYS A 74 -33.97 -19.06 -54.99
C CYS A 74 -35.11 -19.68 -54.19
N MET A 75 -35.46 -20.95 -54.37
CA MET A 75 -36.51 -21.59 -53.55
C MET A 75 -36.14 -21.66 -52.07
N GLN A 76 -34.88 -21.95 -51.74
CA GLN A 76 -34.39 -21.95 -50.35
C GLN A 76 -34.46 -20.56 -49.70
N GLN A 77 -34.18 -19.51 -50.48
CA GLN A 77 -34.13 -18.12 -49.98
C GLN A 77 -35.46 -17.35 -50.12
N ALA A 78 -36.32 -17.74 -51.06
CA ALA A 78 -37.60 -17.09 -51.38
C ALA A 78 -38.74 -17.56 -50.48
N GLY A 79 -38.51 -18.51 -49.58
CA GLY A 79 -39.46 -18.81 -48.52
C GLY A 79 -39.75 -17.52 -47.72
N PRO A 80 -41.01 -17.09 -47.54
CA PRO A 80 -41.37 -15.81 -46.89
C PRO A 80 -40.96 -15.72 -45.40
N GLY A 81 -40.26 -16.72 -44.87
CA GLY A 81 -39.76 -16.81 -43.51
C GLY A 81 -38.25 -16.73 -43.35
N TYR A 82 -37.41 -17.12 -44.31
CA TYR A 82 -35.97 -17.29 -44.00
C TYR A 82 -35.29 -15.97 -43.66
N VAL A 83 -35.36 -15.01 -44.59
CA VAL A 83 -34.77 -13.68 -44.40
C VAL A 83 -35.44 -12.93 -43.25
N SER A 84 -36.77 -13.04 -43.11
CA SER A 84 -37.53 -12.34 -42.07
C SER A 84 -37.27 -12.92 -40.67
N VAL A 85 -37.20 -14.25 -40.52
CA VAL A 85 -36.86 -14.92 -39.25
C VAL A 85 -35.40 -14.66 -38.88
N ALA A 86 -34.47 -14.78 -39.83
CA ALA A 86 -33.05 -14.47 -39.59
C ALA A 86 -32.88 -13.00 -39.16
N THR A 87 -33.52 -12.07 -39.86
CA THR A 87 -33.52 -10.64 -39.49
C THR A 87 -34.09 -10.44 -38.09
N ARG A 88 -35.25 -11.04 -37.77
CA ARG A 88 -35.87 -10.94 -36.44
C ARG A 88 -34.96 -11.47 -35.33
N MET A 89 -34.33 -12.62 -35.53
CA MET A 89 -33.39 -13.20 -34.56
C MET A 89 -32.17 -12.30 -34.37
N LEU A 90 -31.60 -11.78 -35.46
CA LEU A 90 -30.48 -10.84 -35.39
C LEU A 90 -30.88 -9.56 -34.65
N THR A 91 -32.01 -8.93 -35.00
CA THR A 91 -32.50 -7.73 -34.30
C THR A 91 -32.74 -7.99 -32.82
N GLN A 92 -33.35 -9.12 -32.45
CA GLN A 92 -33.57 -9.48 -31.06
C GLN A 92 -32.26 -9.67 -30.30
N ARG A 93 -31.29 -10.36 -30.91
CA ARG A 93 -29.96 -10.55 -30.32
C ARG A 93 -29.20 -9.23 -30.18
N THR A 94 -29.28 -8.35 -31.18
CA THR A 94 -28.68 -7.01 -31.13
C THR A 94 -29.28 -6.19 -29.99
N ALA A 95 -30.61 -6.12 -29.89
CA ALA A 95 -31.28 -5.40 -28.80
C ALA A 95 -30.93 -5.94 -27.41
N ALA A 96 -30.83 -7.26 -27.26
CA ALA A 96 -30.41 -7.88 -26.00
C ALA A 96 -28.96 -7.50 -25.63
N LEU A 97 -28.05 -7.54 -26.60
CA LEU A 97 -26.64 -7.14 -26.39
C LEU A 97 -26.52 -5.64 -26.09
N GLU A 98 -27.29 -4.78 -26.74
CA GLU A 98 -27.34 -3.35 -26.46
C GLU A 98 -27.79 -3.09 -25.00
N GLN A 99 -28.82 -3.80 -24.55
CA GLN A 99 -29.30 -3.69 -23.17
C GLN A 99 -28.27 -4.19 -22.16
N ASP A 100 -27.57 -5.29 -22.46
CA ASP A 100 -26.49 -5.82 -21.61
C ASP A 100 -25.31 -4.84 -21.52
N ILE A 101 -24.93 -4.22 -22.65
CA ILE A 101 -23.89 -3.18 -22.68
C ILE A 101 -24.30 -2.00 -21.79
N GLU A 102 -25.54 -1.51 -21.90
CA GLU A 102 -26.03 -0.41 -21.07
C GLU A 102 -26.03 -0.79 -19.57
N ASN A 103 -26.45 -2.01 -19.25
CA ASN A 103 -26.45 -2.52 -17.87
C ASN A 103 -25.03 -2.63 -17.30
N LEU A 104 -24.08 -3.11 -18.10
CA LEU A 104 -22.67 -3.19 -17.72
C LEU A 104 -22.04 -1.80 -17.53
N GLN A 105 -22.37 -0.84 -18.40
CA GLN A 105 -21.95 0.55 -18.25
C GLN A 105 -22.48 1.18 -16.96
N LYS A 106 -23.76 0.96 -16.61
CA LYS A 106 -24.34 1.42 -15.34
C LYS A 106 -23.64 0.81 -14.13
N LYS A 107 -23.39 -0.51 -14.15
CA LYS A 107 -22.65 -1.21 -13.07
C LYS A 107 -21.21 -0.70 -12.95
N LEU A 108 -20.52 -0.49 -14.07
CA LEU A 108 -19.17 0.08 -14.09
C LEU A 108 -19.15 1.49 -13.50
N GLY A 109 -20.11 2.35 -13.88
CA GLY A 109 -20.25 3.68 -13.30
C GLY A 109 -20.61 3.68 -11.81
N GLY A 110 -21.31 2.65 -11.32
CA GLY A 110 -21.51 2.42 -9.89
C GLY A 110 -20.19 2.08 -9.18
N CYS A 111 -19.47 1.07 -9.69
CA CYS A 111 -18.20 0.60 -9.14
C CYS A 111 -17.12 1.71 -9.12
N LEU A 112 -17.04 2.54 -10.17
CA LEU A 112 -16.11 3.66 -10.21
C LEU A 112 -16.39 4.71 -9.12
N ARG A 113 -17.67 5.02 -8.86
CA ARG A 113 -18.06 5.94 -7.79
C ARG A 113 -17.75 5.36 -6.41
N GLU A 114 -18.07 4.08 -6.18
CA GLU A 114 -17.72 3.40 -4.93
C GLU A 114 -16.21 3.39 -4.69
N ASN A 115 -15.41 3.13 -5.74
CA ASN A 115 -13.96 3.17 -5.65
C ASN A 115 -13.44 4.58 -5.29
N GLN A 116 -13.99 5.63 -5.89
CA GLN A 116 -13.67 7.02 -5.51
C GLN A 116 -14.01 7.31 -4.05
N ASN A 117 -15.21 6.94 -3.59
CA ASN A 117 -15.61 7.11 -2.20
C ASN A 117 -14.66 6.39 -1.23
N LEU A 118 -14.29 5.14 -1.53
CA LEU A 118 -13.35 4.37 -0.71
C LEU A 118 -11.95 4.97 -0.70
N GLN A 119 -11.50 5.57 -1.81
CA GLN A 119 -10.23 6.30 -1.84
C GLN A 119 -10.25 7.56 -0.96
N GLU A 120 -11.37 8.28 -0.94
CA GLU A 120 -11.57 9.44 -0.06
C GLU A 120 -11.58 9.03 1.42
N GLU A 121 -12.35 7.99 1.77
CA GLU A 121 -12.40 7.43 3.12
C GLU A 121 -11.01 6.95 3.58
N LEU A 122 -10.26 6.29 2.70
CA LEU A 122 -8.90 5.83 2.99
C LEU A 122 -7.96 7.02 3.24
N ALA A 123 -8.05 8.08 2.42
CA ALA A 123 -7.24 9.27 2.59
C ALA A 123 -7.53 9.99 3.92
N GLU A 124 -8.81 10.05 4.31
CA GLU A 124 -9.21 10.64 5.59
C GLU A 124 -8.75 9.80 6.78
N ALA A 125 -8.85 8.48 6.69
CA ALA A 125 -8.32 7.57 7.72
C ALA A 125 -6.81 7.77 7.93
N TYR A 126 -6.04 7.96 6.86
CA TYR A 126 -4.61 8.27 6.97
C TYR A 126 -4.34 9.63 7.60
N ARG A 127 -5.15 10.66 7.30
CA ARG A 127 -5.05 11.97 7.97
C ARG A 127 -5.28 11.84 9.47
N ILE A 128 -6.38 11.21 9.88
CA ILE A 128 -6.74 11.01 11.28
C ILE A 128 -5.64 10.22 12.00
N LYS A 129 -5.11 9.17 11.37
CA LYS A 129 -4.00 8.37 11.93
C LYS A 129 -2.76 9.23 12.19
N SER A 130 -2.42 10.13 11.28
CA SER A 130 -1.28 11.04 11.46
C SER A 130 -1.51 11.99 12.63
N GLN A 131 -2.68 12.63 12.71
CA GLN A 131 -3.03 13.52 13.81
C GLN A 131 -3.00 12.79 15.17
N LEU A 132 -3.49 11.55 15.21
CA LEU A 132 -3.46 10.74 16.44
C LEU A 132 -2.02 10.42 16.87
N ALA A 133 -1.12 10.12 15.94
CA ALA A 133 0.29 9.88 16.23
C ALA A 133 0.97 11.14 16.81
N GLU A 134 0.69 12.31 16.26
CA GLU A 134 1.20 13.60 16.78
C GLU A 134 0.68 13.89 18.19
N LEU A 135 -0.63 13.76 18.42
CA LEU A 135 -1.24 13.95 19.75
C LEU A 135 -0.70 12.96 20.77
N HIS A 136 -0.52 11.69 20.38
CA HIS A 136 0.08 10.68 21.25
C HIS A 136 1.52 11.04 21.61
N GLY A 137 2.33 11.48 20.63
CA GLY A 137 3.69 11.95 20.87
C GLY A 137 3.76 13.14 21.83
N ALA A 138 2.88 14.13 21.64
CA ALA A 138 2.79 15.29 22.52
C ALA A 138 2.40 14.91 23.95
N ALA A 139 1.42 14.02 24.11
CA ALA A 139 0.99 13.51 25.42
C ALA A 139 2.12 12.74 26.13
N LEU A 140 2.86 11.89 25.40
CA LEU A 140 4.01 11.17 25.94
C LEU A 140 5.13 12.12 26.40
N SER A 141 5.42 13.17 25.63
CA SER A 141 6.41 14.17 26.03
C SER A 141 6.01 14.88 27.31
N LYS A 142 4.74 15.31 27.42
CA LYS A 142 4.22 15.97 28.61
C LYS A 142 4.25 15.05 29.84
N ASN A 143 3.92 13.77 29.69
CA ASN A 143 4.04 12.79 30.76
C ASN A 143 5.48 12.63 31.25
N LYS A 144 6.46 12.55 30.34
CA LYS A 144 7.88 12.49 30.71
C LYS A 144 8.30 13.70 31.53
N ASP A 145 7.81 14.90 31.22
CA ASP A 145 8.15 16.10 31.97
C ASP A 145 7.47 16.15 33.34
N LEU A 146 6.20 15.71 33.43
CA LEU A 146 5.52 15.55 34.71
C LEU A 146 6.20 14.51 35.60
N GLU A 147 6.64 13.37 35.05
CA GLU A 147 7.41 12.37 35.80
C GLU A 147 8.70 12.93 36.37
N LYS A 148 9.43 13.77 35.61
CA LYS A 148 10.62 14.46 36.12
C LYS A 148 10.28 15.40 37.28
N GLN A 149 9.19 16.17 37.16
CA GLN A 149 8.75 17.06 38.23
C GLN A 149 8.36 16.28 39.50
N VAL A 150 7.63 15.17 39.35
CA VAL A 150 7.27 14.31 40.47
C VAL A 150 8.53 13.78 41.17
N ARG A 151 9.52 13.29 40.41
CA ARG A 151 10.79 12.82 41.00
C ARG A 151 11.53 13.94 41.72
N PHE A 152 11.55 15.15 41.16
CA PHE A 152 12.15 16.32 41.81
C PHE A 152 11.49 16.59 43.17
N PHE A 153 10.16 16.66 43.23
CA PHE A 153 9.45 16.89 44.48
C PHE A 153 9.62 15.74 45.47
N GLN A 154 9.65 14.50 45.03
CA GLN A 154 9.95 13.35 45.89
C GLN A 154 11.32 13.49 46.56
N SER A 155 12.36 13.86 45.81
CA SER A 155 13.69 14.10 46.36
C SER A 155 13.72 15.29 47.33
N SER A 156 13.05 16.39 46.98
CA SER A 156 12.97 17.57 47.83
C SER A 156 12.27 17.28 49.17
N VAL A 157 11.18 16.52 49.13
CA VAL A 157 10.45 16.09 50.34
C VAL A 157 11.31 15.15 51.18
N ALA A 158 12.00 14.20 50.56
CA ALA A 158 12.91 13.30 51.28
C ALA A 158 14.03 14.07 51.99
N GLN A 159 14.61 15.09 51.33
CA GLN A 159 15.61 15.96 51.93
C GLN A 159 15.04 16.77 53.11
N ALA A 160 13.87 17.40 52.95
CA ALA A 160 13.24 18.16 54.03
C ALA A 160 12.94 17.28 55.27
N PHE A 161 12.56 16.01 55.07
CA PHE A 161 12.40 15.06 56.17
C PHE A 161 13.74 14.73 56.85
N ALA A 162 14.80 14.50 56.08
CA ALA A 162 16.13 14.24 56.65
C ALA A 162 16.66 15.45 57.45
N GLU A 163 16.46 16.68 56.95
CA GLU A 163 16.81 17.92 57.66
C GLU A 163 16.02 18.06 58.96
N ARG A 164 14.69 17.86 58.90
CA ARG A 164 13.82 17.87 60.09
C ARG A 164 14.28 16.85 61.13
N ASP A 165 14.55 15.62 60.72
CA ASP A 165 14.95 14.55 61.63
C ASP A 165 16.32 14.85 62.26
N SER A 166 17.26 15.44 61.50
CA SER A 166 18.54 15.93 62.03
C SER A 166 18.36 17.04 63.08
N SER A 167 17.55 18.06 62.77
CA SER A 167 17.26 19.15 63.71
C SER A 167 16.55 18.68 64.98
N LEU A 168 15.65 17.69 64.85
CA LEU A 168 14.95 17.09 65.98
C LEU A 168 15.92 16.37 66.92
N MET A 169 16.82 15.54 66.37
CA MET A 169 17.87 14.86 67.14
C MET A 169 18.79 15.85 67.88
N GLU A 170 19.16 16.96 67.24
CA GLU A 170 19.96 18.01 67.88
C GLU A 170 19.21 18.70 69.03
N CYS A 171 17.92 18.97 68.84
CA CYS A 171 17.03 19.55 69.85
C CYS A 171 16.88 18.63 71.07
N GLU A 172 16.64 17.33 70.84
CA GLU A 172 16.56 16.32 71.91
C GLU A 172 17.86 16.27 72.72
N LYS A 173 19.02 16.24 72.04
CA LYS A 173 20.33 16.25 72.70
C LYS A 173 20.61 17.55 73.47
N ALA A 174 20.09 18.69 72.99
CA ALA A 174 20.21 19.95 73.73
C ALA A 174 19.33 19.94 74.99
N LYS A 175 18.10 19.45 74.86
CA LYS A 175 17.15 19.28 75.97
C LYS A 175 17.70 18.35 77.06
N GLU A 176 18.29 17.21 76.70
CA GLU A 176 18.93 16.30 77.67
C GLU A 176 20.04 16.99 78.47
N ARG A 177 20.85 17.83 77.81
CA ARG A 177 21.92 18.59 78.48
C ARG A 177 21.34 19.68 79.39
N GLU A 178 20.32 20.39 78.94
CA GLU A 178 19.60 21.38 79.75
C GLU A 178 19.02 20.72 81.00
N GLU A 179 18.28 19.62 80.85
CA GLU A 179 17.71 18.86 81.98
C GLU A 179 18.80 18.34 82.95
N ALA A 180 19.97 17.95 82.44
CA ALA A 180 21.11 17.58 83.28
C ALA A 180 21.70 18.79 84.04
N VAL A 181 21.73 19.97 83.42
CA VAL A 181 22.17 21.22 84.07
C VAL A 181 21.14 21.68 85.11
N SER A 182 19.84 21.65 84.78
CA SER A 182 18.76 21.99 85.71
C SER A 182 18.77 21.07 86.94
N ARG A 183 18.99 19.77 86.76
CA ARG A 183 19.17 18.83 87.89
C ARG A 183 20.34 19.24 88.79
N LYS A 184 21.52 19.47 88.20
CA LYS A 184 22.69 19.94 88.97
C LYS A 184 22.42 21.26 89.69
N PHE A 185 21.70 22.18 89.06
CA PHE A 185 21.36 23.47 89.65
C PHE A 185 20.40 23.30 90.84
N ALA A 186 19.39 22.45 90.73
CA ALA A 186 18.52 22.09 91.85
C ALA A 186 19.32 21.46 93.00
N ASP A 187 20.25 20.55 92.72
CA ASP A 187 21.16 19.97 93.73
C ASP A 187 22.07 21.04 94.38
N PHE A 188 22.42 22.11 93.67
CA PHE A 188 23.16 23.25 94.22
C PHE A 188 22.26 24.13 95.10
N GLU A 189 21.03 24.45 94.68
CA GLU A 189 20.06 25.21 95.46
C GLU A 189 19.65 24.49 96.76
N GLU A 190 19.47 23.17 96.72
CA GLU A 190 19.20 22.37 97.93
C GLU A 190 20.37 22.44 98.92
N ARG A 191 21.61 22.34 98.42
CA ARG A 191 22.80 22.53 99.28
C ARG A 191 22.93 23.94 99.82
N ASP A 192 22.64 24.97 99.02
CA ASP A 192 22.71 26.36 99.45
C ASP A 192 21.63 26.71 100.49
N SER A 193 20.40 26.22 100.31
CA SER A 193 19.32 26.35 101.31
C SER A 193 19.61 25.55 102.60
N GLY A 194 20.27 24.39 102.49
CA GLY A 194 20.85 23.66 103.63
C GLY A 194 21.97 24.43 104.34
N CYS A 195 22.75 25.22 103.61
CA CYS A 195 23.77 26.12 104.15
C CYS A 195 23.17 27.40 104.78
N SER A 196 22.05 27.88 104.25
CA SER A 196 21.31 29.05 104.77
C SER A 196 20.53 28.73 106.06
N SER A 197 20.20 27.45 106.27
CA SER A 197 19.77 26.91 107.57
C SER A 197 20.93 26.66 108.53
N SER A 198 22.14 27.16 108.23
CA SER A 198 23.20 27.30 109.23
C SER A 198 22.76 28.32 110.27
N LEU A 199 22.32 27.79 111.42
CA LEU A 199 22.24 28.40 112.75
C LEU A 199 22.05 29.92 112.74
N THR A 200 20.92 30.38 113.26
CA THR A 200 20.72 31.80 113.55
C THR A 200 21.95 32.36 114.28
N ILE A 201 22.31 33.64 114.06
CA ILE A 201 23.47 34.25 114.73
C ILE A 201 23.43 33.98 116.25
N GLU A 202 22.23 33.94 116.82
CA GLU A 202 21.97 33.59 118.21
C GLU A 202 22.35 32.14 118.59
N GLU A 203 22.06 31.16 117.74
CA GLU A 203 22.50 29.77 117.93
C GLU A 203 24.02 29.62 117.74
N LYS A 204 24.61 30.34 116.78
CA LYS A 204 26.08 30.41 116.60
C LYS A 204 26.76 31.03 117.83
N CYS A 205 26.17 32.08 118.40
CA CYS A 205 26.63 32.69 119.65
C CYS A 205 26.44 31.76 120.85
N SER A 206 25.36 30.96 120.89
CA SER A 206 25.09 30.03 121.99
C SER A 206 26.10 28.87 122.04
N ILE A 207 26.55 28.37 120.89
CA ILE A 207 27.61 27.34 120.81
C ILE A 207 28.94 27.90 121.32
N LEU A 208 29.31 29.12 120.90
CA LEU A 208 30.55 29.80 121.34
C LEU A 208 30.54 30.15 122.85
N LEU A 209 29.36 30.41 123.43
CA LEU A 209 29.20 30.69 124.86
C LEU A 209 29.11 29.41 125.71
N GLY A 210 28.89 28.25 125.09
CA GLY A 210 28.85 26.93 125.74
C GLY A 210 30.20 26.20 125.73
N ASP A 211 31.20 26.72 125.03
CA ASP A 211 32.56 26.18 125.04
C ASP A 211 33.19 26.29 126.44
N SER A 212 33.71 25.16 126.94
CA SER A 212 34.46 25.13 128.20
C SER A 212 35.63 26.12 128.16
N ALA A 213 35.93 26.77 129.29
CA ALA A 213 37.06 27.69 129.43
C ALA A 213 38.41 27.06 129.02
N ASP A 214 38.51 25.73 129.00
CA ASP A 214 39.69 25.00 128.53
C ASP A 214 39.97 25.21 127.02
N ASN A 215 38.93 25.38 126.20
CA ASN A 215 39.06 25.66 124.75
C ASN A 215 39.52 27.10 124.46
N TRP A 216 39.40 27.99 125.44
CA TRP A 216 39.81 29.39 125.38
C TRP A 216 41.07 29.67 126.20
N SER A 217 41.73 28.62 126.70
CA SER A 217 42.97 28.77 127.46
C SER A 217 44.13 29.11 126.51
N PHE A 218 44.62 30.34 126.61
CA PHE A 218 45.91 30.73 126.07
C PHE A 218 46.96 30.40 127.11
N SER A 219 47.70 29.32 126.87
CA SER A 219 48.87 28.99 127.67
C SER A 219 49.89 30.13 127.58
N SER A 220 50.36 30.61 128.74
CA SER A 220 51.32 31.72 128.88
C SER A 220 52.73 31.38 128.35
N ASP A 221 52.93 30.18 127.82
CA ASP A 221 54.20 29.60 127.40
C ASP A 221 54.34 29.54 125.88
N GLY A 222 53.83 30.52 125.14
CA GLY A 222 54.24 30.78 123.74
C GLY A 222 54.00 29.66 122.71
N GLY A 223 53.42 28.53 123.10
CA GLY A 223 53.02 27.43 122.23
C GLY A 223 51.65 27.71 121.62
N THR A 224 51.55 27.63 120.30
CA THR A 224 50.44 28.13 119.48
C THR A 224 49.09 27.47 119.82
N SER A 225 48.28 28.11 120.67
CA SER A 225 46.91 27.67 121.02
C SER A 225 46.00 27.53 119.80
N THR A 226 46.29 28.28 118.72
CA THR A 226 45.54 28.26 117.46
C THR A 226 45.53 26.89 116.76
N LEU A 227 46.60 26.09 116.86
CA LEU A 227 46.67 24.78 116.20
C LEU A 227 45.76 23.73 116.87
N LYS A 228 45.56 23.79 118.19
CA LYS A 228 44.63 22.91 118.90
C LYS A 228 43.17 23.19 118.53
N TYR A 229 42.83 24.46 118.35
CA TYR A 229 41.47 24.86 118.00
C TYR A 229 41.07 24.38 116.60
N ILE A 230 41.99 24.48 115.63
CA ILE A 230 41.76 24.05 114.24
C ILE A 230 41.65 22.52 114.13
N VAL A 231 42.43 21.76 114.92
CA VAL A 231 42.41 20.29 114.91
C VAL A 231 41.11 19.73 115.51
N ASN A 232 40.54 20.39 116.52
CA ASN A 232 39.32 19.93 117.19
C ASN A 232 38.02 20.40 116.50
N HIS A 233 38.10 21.38 115.59
CA HIS A 233 36.97 21.87 114.80
C HIS A 233 37.30 21.97 113.31
N PRO A 234 37.38 20.84 112.59
CA PRO A 234 37.44 20.86 111.13
C PRO A 234 36.09 21.39 110.61
N TYR A 235 36.12 22.54 109.93
CA TYR A 235 34.97 22.99 109.15
C TYR A 235 34.60 21.89 108.13
N PRO A 236 33.32 21.50 108.03
CA PRO A 236 32.89 20.62 106.95
C PRO A 236 32.98 21.39 105.62
N LEU A 237 33.75 20.86 104.68
CA LEU A 237 33.68 21.23 103.25
C LEU A 237 32.54 20.47 102.58
#